data_AF-A0A2E9JLR0-F1
#
_entry.id   AF-A0A2E9JLR0-F1
#
_cell.length_a   1.000
_cell.length_b   1.000
_cell.length_c   1.000
_cell.angle_alpha   90.00
_cell.angle_beta   90.00
_cell.angle_gamma   90.00
#
_symmetry.space_group_name_H-M   'P 1'
#
loop_
_entity.id
_entity.type
_entity.pdbx_description
1 polymer ?
#
loop_
_entity_poly.entity_id
_entity_poly.type
_entity_poly.pdbx_seq_one_letter_code
_entity_poly.pdbx_strand_id
1 'polypeptide(L)'
;MDFFESQHIAKRNTGKLIVLFALAVFALIIITNLMVMIVFGIAGNGSSSTATVGVVQFDWQIILVVSMAVISIVLIGSLYKISALSGGGARVAEMMNGKLLLSANNDVAERRVLNVVEEMALASGTPVPPVYLMEESGINAFAAGYSPADAVIGVTRGTIDTLSREQLQGVIAHEFSHILHGDMRINIRLIGVLHGIMVLGIIGYYLLRGGAHSRRSKDSGGIVFLGIGLMVVGYVGTFFGNLIKAAVSRQREFLADASAVQFTRNPNGIAGALMQITEHTERSYLRNPKSAEISHALFEEAGTSALSGLYATHPPLEKRIAALLPGWDGSHDLIRRTVAEEKQTESVATEKERRQKLSSILTGATSVLLTDSILGQVGNPGVQHLDYAEAIRQQIPQTFLDAAHEPSAARAVIYYLVISRKDPVRSRQLAILEGSADLGVYSELQALLTAEADGVSLNSVSRLPLVEIALPNLRQLSANQYKLFRNNFGELIALDKKISLMEWALQKIIFTSLDMVFVKRKGIKLGRKELKKCSNSIRLLLSILAHSNPQQGISVEQAFEIATARLDIAASIIPIESIDYKALNNALDELVLLKPLQKPALLKACAACITADKEVVAIEAELMRAIAATIDCPMPPIVA
;
A
#
# COMPACT_ATOMS: atom_id res chain seq x y z
N MET A 1 5.19 -5.90 16.19
CA MET A 1 4.10 -6.65 15.52
C MET A 1 4.55 -6.81 14.09
N ASP A 2 4.63 -8.04 13.58
CA ASP A 2 5.08 -8.30 12.21
C ASP A 2 3.94 -8.06 11.19
N PHE A 3 4.25 -7.78 9.92
CA PHE A 3 3.31 -7.67 8.79
C PHE A 3 2.25 -8.78 8.79
N PHE A 4 2.66 -10.03 9.02
CA PHE A 4 1.75 -11.17 8.96
C PHE A 4 0.80 -11.27 10.17
N GLU A 5 1.28 -10.90 11.35
CA GLU A 5 0.43 -10.76 12.53
C GLU A 5 -0.61 -9.67 12.30
N SER A 6 -0.20 -8.56 11.70
CA SER A 6 -1.07 -7.45 11.34
C SER A 6 -2.14 -7.87 10.33
N GLN A 7 -1.79 -8.65 9.31
CA GLN A 7 -2.79 -9.24 8.39
C GLN A 7 -3.78 -10.17 9.12
N HIS A 8 -3.31 -10.95 10.09
CA HIS A 8 -4.18 -11.83 10.87
C HIS A 8 -5.12 -11.05 11.80
N ILE A 9 -4.60 -10.03 12.48
CA ILE A 9 -5.38 -9.11 13.32
C ILE A 9 -6.39 -8.34 12.48
N ALA A 10 -5.98 -7.84 11.30
CA ALA A 10 -6.86 -7.18 10.34
C ALA A 10 -8.04 -8.06 9.95
N LYS A 11 -7.82 -9.36 9.72
CA LYS A 11 -8.89 -10.33 9.45
C LYS A 11 -9.82 -10.51 10.66
N ARG A 12 -9.28 -10.64 11.87
CA ARG A 12 -10.08 -10.76 13.10
C ARG A 12 -10.92 -9.52 13.36
N ASN A 13 -10.33 -8.34 13.16
CA ASN A 13 -11.01 -7.05 13.32
C ASN A 13 -12.05 -6.82 12.22
N THR A 14 -11.82 -7.31 11.00
CA THR A 14 -12.86 -7.35 9.95
C THR A 14 -14.10 -8.12 10.43
N GLY A 15 -13.91 -9.25 11.12
CA GLY A 15 -15.02 -10.00 11.73
C GLY A 15 -15.79 -9.18 12.76
N LYS A 16 -15.08 -8.49 13.67
CA LYS A 16 -15.71 -7.58 14.64
C LYS A 16 -16.47 -6.43 13.96
N LEU A 17 -15.89 -5.86 12.90
CA LEU A 17 -16.50 -4.79 12.12
C LEU A 17 -17.79 -5.24 11.43
N ILE A 18 -17.84 -6.47 10.91
CA ILE A 18 -19.07 -7.06 10.35
C ILE A 18 -20.15 -7.19 11.42
N VAL A 19 -19.79 -7.63 12.64
CA VAL A 19 -20.73 -7.73 13.75
C VAL A 19 -21.26 -6.34 14.14
N LEU A 20 -20.38 -5.35 14.30
CA LEU A 20 -20.78 -3.98 14.62
C LEU A 20 -21.63 -3.35 13.52
N PHE A 21 -21.32 -3.63 12.25
CA PHE A 21 -22.14 -3.21 11.12
C PHE A 21 -23.53 -3.84 11.15
N ALA A 22 -23.62 -5.15 11.40
CA ALA A 22 -24.91 -5.84 11.53
C ALA A 22 -25.75 -5.25 12.68
N LEU A 23 -25.13 -4.92 13.81
CA LEU A 23 -25.79 -4.25 14.92
C LEU A 23 -26.26 -2.83 14.55
N ALA A 24 -25.44 -2.06 13.83
CA ALA A 24 -25.82 -0.72 13.37
C ALA A 24 -26.99 -0.77 12.38
N VAL A 25 -26.97 -1.70 11.41
CA VAL A 25 -28.08 -1.93 10.48
C VAL A 25 -29.33 -2.38 11.22
N PHE A 26 -29.21 -3.28 12.19
CA PHE A 26 -30.33 -3.72 13.01
C PHE A 26 -30.96 -2.56 13.81
N ALA A 27 -30.15 -1.73 14.46
CA ALA A 27 -30.64 -0.54 15.17
C ALA A 27 -31.35 0.42 14.21
N LEU A 28 -30.79 0.61 13.02
CA LEU A 28 -31.35 1.46 11.98
C LEU A 28 -32.68 0.93 11.42
N ILE A 29 -32.83 -0.39 11.27
CA ILE A 29 -34.09 -1.05 10.94
C ILE A 29 -35.13 -0.77 12.03
N ILE A 30 -34.80 -0.93 13.31
CA ILE A 30 -35.72 -0.67 14.42
C ILE A 30 -36.21 0.78 14.39
N ILE A 31 -35.28 1.74 14.29
CA ILE A 31 -35.62 3.17 14.30
C ILE A 31 -36.48 3.53 13.08
N THR A 32 -36.11 3.05 11.89
CA THR A 32 -36.86 3.34 10.65
C THR A 32 -38.27 2.75 10.72
N ASN A 33 -38.44 1.53 11.22
CA ASN A 33 -39.75 0.92 11.37
C ASN A 33 -40.62 1.66 12.38
N LEU A 34 -40.07 2.01 13.56
CA LEU A 34 -40.77 2.79 14.57
C LEU A 34 -41.26 4.14 14.00
N MET A 35 -40.39 4.80 13.27
CA MET A 35 -40.69 6.07 12.62
C MET A 35 -41.80 5.94 11.57
N VAL A 36 -41.70 4.95 10.67
CA VAL A 36 -42.73 4.69 9.65
C VAL A 36 -44.08 4.38 10.31
N MET A 37 -44.11 3.57 11.38
CA MET A 37 -45.33 3.31 12.14
C MET A 37 -45.93 4.59 12.73
N ILE A 38 -45.12 5.49 13.28
CA ILE A 38 -45.59 6.77 13.79
C ILE A 38 -46.22 7.60 12.65
N VAL A 39 -45.60 7.64 11.46
CA VAL A 39 -46.16 8.37 10.32
C VAL A 39 -47.50 7.79 9.88
N PHE A 40 -47.58 6.48 9.66
CA PHE A 40 -48.81 5.83 9.21
C PHE A 40 -49.89 5.80 10.29
N GLY A 41 -49.52 5.69 11.58
CA GLY A 41 -50.46 5.79 12.69
C GLY A 41 -51.06 7.19 12.84
N ILE A 42 -50.28 8.24 12.61
CA ILE A 42 -50.79 9.63 12.61
C ILE A 42 -51.61 9.91 11.34
N ALA A 43 -51.16 9.45 10.17
CA ALA A 43 -51.85 9.67 8.88
C ALA A 43 -53.14 8.86 8.73
N GLY A 44 -53.19 7.64 9.27
CA GLY A 44 -54.35 6.75 9.22
C GLY A 44 -55.52 7.18 10.10
N ASN A 45 -55.29 8.06 11.09
CA ASN A 45 -56.33 8.57 11.99
C ASN A 45 -57.09 9.79 11.43
N GLY A 46 -56.94 10.12 10.15
CA GLY A 46 -57.54 11.28 9.48
C GLY A 46 -59.07 11.35 9.41
N SER A 47 -59.83 10.47 10.08
CA SER A 47 -61.30 10.42 9.98
C SER A 47 -62.07 10.23 11.28
N SER A 48 -61.43 10.21 12.45
CA SER A 48 -62.15 9.99 13.72
C SER A 48 -61.84 11.07 14.76
N SER A 49 -62.76 12.02 14.87
CA SER A 49 -62.77 13.10 15.87
C SER A 49 -62.95 12.57 17.29
N THR A 50 -61.94 11.95 17.88
CA THR A 50 -61.78 11.81 19.34
C THR A 50 -60.34 11.43 19.65
N ALA A 51 -59.74 12.13 20.61
CA ALA A 51 -58.38 11.94 21.11
C ALA A 51 -58.22 10.61 21.86
N THR A 52 -58.38 9.49 21.16
CA THR A 52 -57.79 8.21 21.58
C THR A 52 -56.42 8.14 20.95
N VAL A 53 -55.38 8.00 21.78
CA VAL A 53 -54.05 7.59 21.33
C VAL A 53 -54.26 6.22 20.69
N GLY A 54 -54.43 6.21 19.36
CA GLY A 54 -54.66 5.01 18.60
C GLY A 54 -53.53 4.04 18.87
N VAL A 55 -53.89 2.83 19.30
CA VAL A 55 -52.94 1.73 19.45
C VAL A 55 -52.23 1.60 18.10
N VAL A 56 -50.91 1.82 18.07
CA VAL A 56 -50.10 1.60 16.87
C VAL A 56 -50.36 0.18 16.42
N GLN A 57 -51.14 0.00 15.34
CA GLN A 57 -51.41 -1.34 14.82
C GLN A 57 -50.12 -1.83 14.15
N PHE A 58 -49.54 -2.89 14.73
CA PHE A 58 -48.34 -3.53 14.23
C PHE A 58 -48.70 -4.39 13.00
N ASP A 59 -48.69 -3.78 11.81
CA ASP A 59 -48.74 -4.54 10.58
C ASP A 59 -47.37 -5.17 10.30
N TRP A 60 -47.29 -6.48 10.52
CA TRP A 60 -46.08 -7.26 10.29
C TRP A 60 -45.62 -7.22 8.82
N GLN A 61 -46.54 -7.05 7.86
CA GLN A 61 -46.20 -6.95 6.44
C GLN A 61 -45.45 -5.64 6.16
N ILE A 62 -45.93 -4.50 6.68
CA ILE A 62 -45.25 -3.21 6.54
C ILE A 62 -43.86 -3.27 7.16
N ILE A 63 -43.73 -3.87 8.35
CA ILE A 63 -42.44 -4.04 9.03
C ILE A 63 -41.45 -4.82 8.16
N LEU A 64 -41.90 -5.96 7.60
CA LEU A 64 -41.05 -6.79 6.74
C LEU A 64 -40.63 -6.05 5.48
N VAL A 65 -41.55 -5.35 4.82
CA VAL A 65 -41.26 -4.59 3.58
C VAL A 65 -40.27 -3.46 3.85
N VAL A 66 -40.49 -2.66 4.89
CA VAL A 66 -39.59 -1.55 5.26
C VAL A 66 -38.21 -2.08 5.66
N SER A 67 -38.15 -3.16 6.44
CA SER A 67 -36.89 -3.79 6.84
C SER A 67 -36.11 -4.31 5.63
N MET A 68 -36.78 -4.99 4.70
CA MET A 68 -36.15 -5.47 3.46
C MET A 68 -35.69 -4.32 2.56
N ALA A 69 -36.46 -3.23 2.47
CA ALA A 69 -36.08 -2.04 1.72
C ALA A 69 -34.82 -1.38 2.32
N VAL A 70 -34.79 -1.19 3.64
CA VAL A 70 -33.64 -0.63 4.36
C VAL A 70 -32.39 -1.48 4.16
N ILE A 71 -32.49 -2.80 4.36
CA ILE A 71 -31.36 -3.73 4.13
C ILE A 71 -30.87 -3.63 2.69
N SER A 72 -31.79 -3.61 1.73
CA SER A 72 -31.45 -3.53 0.30
C SER A 72 -30.74 -2.23 -0.03
N ILE A 73 -31.25 -1.09 0.43
CA ILE A 73 -30.63 0.24 0.20
C ILE A 73 -29.22 0.30 0.80
N VAL A 74 -29.07 -0.12 2.06
CA VAL A 74 -27.77 -0.09 2.74
C VAL A 74 -26.78 -1.05 2.06
N LEU A 75 -27.21 -2.25 1.69
CA LEU A 75 -26.36 -3.24 1.04
C LEU A 75 -25.97 -2.81 -0.37
N ILE A 76 -26.92 -2.32 -1.17
CA ILE A 76 -26.65 -1.80 -2.53
C ILE A 76 -25.75 -0.58 -2.45
N GLY A 77 -26.00 0.37 -1.54
CA GLY A 77 -25.14 1.54 -1.33
C GLY A 77 -23.72 1.15 -0.92
N SER A 78 -23.59 0.18 -0.01
CA SER A 78 -22.28 -0.34 0.41
C SER A 78 -21.54 -1.01 -0.75
N LEU A 79 -22.20 -1.91 -1.48
CA LEU A 79 -21.60 -2.62 -2.62
C LEU A 79 -21.26 -1.67 -3.76
N TYR A 80 -22.12 -0.70 -4.04
CA TYR A 80 -21.87 0.35 -5.02
C TYR A 80 -20.60 1.11 -4.69
N LYS A 81 -20.45 1.58 -3.44
CA LYS A 81 -19.26 2.34 -3.03
C LYS A 81 -17.99 1.49 -3.03
N ILE A 82 -18.06 0.25 -2.54
CA ILE A 82 -16.93 -0.70 -2.58
C ILE A 82 -16.52 -0.97 -4.04
N SER A 83 -17.49 -1.13 -4.93
CA SER A 83 -17.25 -1.34 -6.36
C SER A 83 -16.67 -0.08 -7.02
N ALA A 84 -17.16 1.11 -6.67
CA ALA A 84 -16.64 2.38 -7.18
C ALA A 84 -15.18 2.61 -6.78
N LEU A 85 -14.79 2.13 -5.59
CA LEU A 85 -13.41 2.18 -5.09
C LEU A 85 -12.55 0.99 -5.54
N SER A 86 -13.09 0.04 -6.30
CA SER A 86 -12.39 -1.20 -6.70
C SER A 86 -11.23 -0.97 -7.67
N GLY A 87 -11.10 0.22 -8.26
CA GLY A 87 -9.99 0.59 -9.14
C GLY A 87 -8.67 0.89 -8.43
N GLY A 88 -8.53 0.53 -7.15
CA GLY A 88 -7.28 0.64 -6.38
C GLY A 88 -7.03 2.02 -5.79
N GLY A 89 -5.80 2.25 -5.34
CA GLY A 89 -5.39 3.51 -4.69
C GLY A 89 -5.57 4.74 -5.56
N ALA A 90 -5.27 4.63 -6.86
CA ALA A 90 -5.36 5.75 -7.81
C ALA A 90 -6.78 6.36 -7.86
N ARG A 91 -7.84 5.53 -7.81
CA ARG A 91 -9.22 6.03 -7.77
C ARG A 91 -9.54 6.83 -6.52
N VAL A 92 -8.97 6.45 -5.38
CA VAL A 92 -9.13 7.20 -4.13
C VAL A 92 -8.45 8.57 -4.25
N ALA A 93 -7.23 8.61 -4.80
CA ALA A 93 -6.50 9.86 -5.02
C ALA A 93 -7.18 10.78 -6.05
N GLU A 94 -7.65 10.25 -7.17
CA GLU A 94 -8.41 10.99 -8.18
C GLU A 94 -9.72 11.56 -7.60
N MET A 95 -10.41 10.79 -6.74
CA MET A 95 -11.61 11.28 -6.04
C MET A 95 -11.32 12.48 -5.14
N MET A 96 -10.08 12.59 -4.65
CA MET A 96 -9.60 13.72 -3.85
C MET A 96 -9.04 14.86 -4.69
N ASN A 97 -9.22 14.83 -6.02
CA ASN A 97 -8.63 15.79 -6.96
C ASN A 97 -7.09 15.80 -6.95
N GLY A 98 -6.47 14.67 -6.59
CA GLY A 98 -5.02 14.53 -6.62
C GLY A 98 -4.48 14.54 -8.05
N LYS A 99 -3.41 15.31 -8.27
CA LYS A 99 -2.60 15.31 -9.50
C LYS A 99 -1.43 14.35 -9.32
N LEU A 100 -1.22 13.42 -10.24
CA LEU A 100 -0.05 12.54 -10.21
C LEU A 100 1.25 13.37 -10.35
N LEU A 101 2.21 13.15 -9.46
CA LEU A 101 3.53 13.75 -9.54
C LEU A 101 4.42 12.96 -10.50
N LEU A 102 5.18 13.69 -11.32
CA LEU A 102 6.11 13.15 -12.30
C LEU A 102 7.52 13.67 -11.99
N SER A 103 8.53 12.79 -12.07
CA SER A 103 9.93 13.13 -11.77
C SER A 103 10.49 14.23 -12.70
N ALA A 104 9.92 14.36 -13.90
CA ALA A 104 10.32 15.36 -14.90
C ALA A 104 10.01 16.82 -14.51
N ASN A 105 9.22 17.09 -13.46
CA ASN A 105 8.96 18.46 -13.02
C ASN A 105 10.21 19.08 -12.35
N ASN A 106 10.42 20.38 -12.54
CA ASN A 106 11.56 21.14 -11.97
C ASN A 106 11.32 21.63 -10.53
N ASP A 107 10.23 21.21 -9.88
CA ASP A 107 9.95 21.61 -8.50
C ASP A 107 10.77 20.78 -7.51
N VAL A 108 11.59 21.46 -6.71
CA VAL A 108 12.47 20.86 -5.71
C VAL A 108 11.67 20.15 -4.61
N ALA A 109 10.51 20.70 -4.24
CA ALA A 109 9.65 20.09 -3.20
C ALA A 109 8.99 18.80 -3.71
N GLU A 110 8.50 18.79 -4.96
CA GLU A 110 7.94 17.59 -5.60
C GLU A 110 9.02 16.50 -5.74
N ARG A 111 10.24 16.85 -6.16
CA ARG A 111 11.35 15.88 -6.21
C ARG A 111 11.74 15.34 -4.84
N ARG A 112 11.73 16.20 -3.80
CA ARG A 112 12.04 15.80 -2.42
C ARG A 112 11.07 14.71 -1.94
N VAL A 113 9.76 14.88 -2.15
CA VAL A 113 8.79 13.86 -1.72
C VAL A 113 8.92 12.56 -2.52
N LEU A 114 9.16 12.61 -3.83
CA LEU A 114 9.40 11.42 -4.64
C LEU A 114 10.62 10.63 -4.13
N ASN A 115 11.73 11.32 -3.86
CA ASN A 115 12.94 10.71 -3.31
C ASN A 115 12.70 10.05 -1.95
N VAL A 116 11.94 10.70 -1.07
CA VAL A 116 11.60 10.15 0.25
C VAL A 116 10.72 8.91 0.12
N VAL A 117 9.73 8.93 -0.77
CA VAL A 117 8.85 7.77 -1.03
C VAL A 117 9.64 6.59 -1.60
N GLU A 118 10.58 6.84 -2.51
CA GLU A 118 11.48 5.82 -3.05
C GLU A 118 12.37 5.20 -1.96
N GLU A 119 12.99 6.03 -1.11
CA GLU A 119 13.81 5.58 0.02
C GLU A 119 12.99 4.67 0.96
N MET A 120 11.75 5.06 1.29
CA MET A 120 10.88 4.25 2.15
C MET A 120 10.45 2.94 1.47
N ALA A 121 10.17 2.96 0.17
CA ALA A 121 9.78 1.77 -0.57
C ALA A 121 10.91 0.74 -0.64
N LEU A 122 12.12 1.20 -0.96
CA LEU A 122 13.33 0.39 -0.97
C LEU A 122 13.60 -0.21 0.41
N ALA A 123 13.57 0.60 1.47
CA ALA A 123 13.85 0.10 2.82
C ALA A 123 12.76 -0.85 3.35
N SER A 124 11.50 -0.60 3.02
CA SER A 124 10.38 -1.47 3.41
C SER A 124 10.25 -2.73 2.56
N GLY A 125 10.97 -2.80 1.44
CA GLY A 125 10.82 -3.87 0.47
C GLY A 125 9.42 -3.90 -0.14
N THR A 126 8.82 -2.75 -0.41
CA THR A 126 7.54 -2.65 -1.11
C THR A 126 7.75 -2.03 -2.50
N PRO A 127 6.87 -2.29 -3.48
CA PRO A 127 6.92 -1.57 -4.75
C PRO A 127 6.73 -0.08 -4.50
N VAL A 128 7.54 0.78 -5.14
CA VAL A 128 7.42 2.23 -5.02
C VAL A 128 5.99 2.66 -5.45
N PRO A 129 5.19 3.26 -4.54
CA PRO A 129 3.83 3.68 -4.85
C PRO A 129 3.84 5.00 -5.64
N PRO A 130 2.93 5.18 -6.62
CA PRO A 130 2.74 6.49 -7.25
C PRO A 130 2.33 7.55 -6.23
N VAL A 131 2.84 8.78 -6.40
CA VAL A 131 2.56 9.90 -5.49
C VAL A 131 1.60 10.89 -6.15
N TYR A 132 0.52 11.22 -5.46
CA TYR A 132 -0.48 12.20 -5.89
C TYR A 132 -0.41 13.44 -5.00
N LEU A 133 -0.38 14.61 -5.62
CA LEU A 133 -0.41 15.90 -4.95
C LEU A 133 -1.82 16.51 -4.99
N MET A 134 -2.33 16.90 -3.83
CA MET A 134 -3.56 17.68 -3.68
C MET A 134 -3.20 19.15 -3.46
N GLU A 135 -3.80 20.05 -4.24
CA GLU A 135 -3.63 21.50 -4.09
C GLU A 135 -4.46 22.03 -2.91
N GLU A 136 -4.07 21.61 -1.70
CA GLU A 136 -4.69 21.94 -0.42
C GLU A 136 -3.61 22.49 0.54
N SER A 137 -3.95 23.52 1.32
CA SER A 137 -3.02 24.22 2.24
C SER A 137 -2.74 23.46 3.54
N GLY A 138 -3.67 22.61 3.99
CA GLY A 138 -3.51 21.81 5.21
C GLY A 138 -2.38 20.78 5.08
N ILE A 139 -1.75 20.42 6.20
CA ILE A 139 -0.68 19.40 6.24
C ILE A 139 -1.33 18.03 6.34
N ASN A 140 -1.34 17.30 5.23
CA ASN A 140 -1.95 15.98 5.16
C ASN A 140 -1.22 15.03 4.20
N ALA A 141 -1.28 13.75 4.53
CA ALA A 141 -0.85 12.64 3.68
C ALA A 141 -1.81 11.45 3.88
N PHE A 142 -1.84 10.50 2.95
CA PHE A 142 -2.56 9.25 3.12
C PHE A 142 -2.01 8.13 2.22
N ALA A 143 -2.16 6.89 2.65
CA ALA A 143 -1.99 5.70 1.82
C ALA A 143 -3.34 5.08 1.41
N ALA A 144 -3.49 4.72 0.13
CA ALA A 144 -4.70 4.06 -0.37
C ALA A 144 -4.40 2.90 -1.33
N GLY A 145 -5.17 1.81 -1.26
CA GLY A 145 -5.01 0.60 -2.08
C GLY A 145 -5.61 -0.65 -1.41
N TYR A 146 -5.69 -1.77 -2.13
CA TYR A 146 -6.13 -3.06 -1.58
C TYR A 146 -4.98 -4.00 -1.17
N SER A 147 -3.77 -3.70 -1.64
CA SER A 147 -2.52 -4.43 -1.47
C SER A 147 -1.33 -3.46 -1.62
N PRO A 148 -0.12 -3.84 -1.19
CA PRO A 148 1.08 -3.02 -1.43
C PRO A 148 1.37 -2.77 -2.91
N ALA A 149 0.96 -3.69 -3.79
CA ALA A 149 1.21 -3.57 -5.23
C ALA A 149 0.29 -2.57 -5.95
N ASP A 150 -0.88 -2.23 -5.40
CA ASP A 150 -1.79 -1.18 -5.94
C ASP A 150 -1.88 0.05 -5.02
N ALA A 151 -0.93 0.17 -4.09
CA ALA A 151 -0.84 1.30 -3.17
C ALA A 151 -0.47 2.60 -3.90
N VAL A 152 -1.06 3.71 -3.47
CA VAL A 152 -0.66 5.07 -3.81
C VAL A 152 -0.45 5.87 -2.53
N ILE A 153 0.36 6.91 -2.61
CA ILE A 153 0.54 7.90 -1.57
C ILE A 153 -0.06 9.22 -2.04
N GLY A 154 -0.99 9.78 -1.29
CA GLY A 154 -1.46 11.15 -1.46
C GLY A 154 -0.76 12.08 -0.49
N VAL A 155 -0.32 13.25 -0.95
CA VAL A 155 0.23 14.33 -0.13
C VAL A 155 -0.43 15.65 -0.51
N THR A 156 -0.56 16.58 0.41
CA THR A 156 -1.03 17.94 0.12
C THR A 156 0.13 18.89 -0.19
N ARG A 157 -0.17 20.00 -0.86
CA ARG A 157 0.79 21.11 -1.08
C ARG A 157 1.31 21.64 0.25
N GLY A 158 0.45 21.79 1.25
CA GLY A 158 0.83 22.15 2.62
C GLY A 158 1.90 21.24 3.23
N THR A 159 1.81 19.93 3.00
CA THR A 159 2.80 18.95 3.49
C THR A 159 4.18 19.16 2.88
N ILE A 160 4.26 19.28 1.54
CA ILE A 160 5.55 19.35 0.85
C ILE A 160 6.23 20.71 0.99
N ASP A 161 5.45 21.78 1.18
CA ASP A 161 5.97 23.15 1.32
C ASP A 161 6.35 23.49 2.77
N THR A 162 5.68 22.88 3.75
CA THR A 162 5.88 23.22 5.17
C THR A 162 6.87 22.29 5.87
N LEU A 163 6.83 20.98 5.56
CA LEU A 163 7.64 20.01 6.31
C LEU A 163 9.10 20.01 5.84
N SER A 164 10.00 19.98 6.81
CA SER A 164 11.41 19.65 6.61
C SER A 164 11.58 18.27 5.97
N ARG A 165 12.76 17.96 5.44
CA ARG A 165 13.00 16.64 4.83
C ARG A 165 12.82 15.52 5.86
N GLU A 166 13.29 15.72 7.09
CA GLU A 166 13.17 14.75 8.17
C GLU A 166 11.73 14.55 8.63
N GLN A 167 10.96 15.64 8.74
CA GLN A 167 9.54 15.56 9.08
C GLN A 167 8.74 14.86 7.98
N LEU A 168 9.00 15.21 6.72
CA LEU A 168 8.40 14.56 5.57
C LEU A 168 8.73 13.07 5.55
N GLN A 169 9.99 12.69 5.83
CA GLN A 169 10.39 11.29 5.95
C GLN A 169 9.63 10.57 7.06
N GLY A 170 9.43 11.21 8.21
CA GLY A 170 8.61 10.68 9.31
C GLY A 170 7.16 10.44 8.89
N VAL A 171 6.51 11.40 8.23
CA VAL A 171 5.13 11.28 7.74
C VAL A 171 5.01 10.18 6.68
N ILE A 172 5.91 10.15 5.70
CA ILE A 172 5.88 9.10 4.67
C ILE A 172 6.15 7.72 5.30
N ALA A 173 7.08 7.60 6.25
CA ALA A 173 7.32 6.35 6.97
C ALA A 173 6.08 5.86 7.74
N HIS A 174 5.32 6.78 8.33
CA HIS A 174 4.02 6.49 8.95
C HIS A 174 3.03 5.94 7.93
N GLU A 175 2.88 6.56 6.75
CA GLU A 175 2.01 6.06 5.68
C GLU A 175 2.45 4.69 5.13
N PHE A 176 3.75 4.43 5.03
CA PHE A 176 4.26 3.11 4.66
C PHE A 176 3.93 2.04 5.71
N SER A 177 3.84 2.41 7.00
CA SER A 177 3.35 1.49 8.03
C SER A 177 1.91 1.04 7.74
N HIS A 178 1.04 1.94 7.26
CA HIS A 178 -0.32 1.57 6.84
C HIS A 178 -0.35 0.67 5.59
N ILE A 179 0.60 0.85 4.66
CA ILE A 179 0.76 -0.03 3.49
C ILE A 179 1.14 -1.44 3.96
N LEU A 180 2.19 -1.54 4.79
CA LEU A 180 2.71 -2.81 5.31
C LEU A 180 1.65 -3.50 6.18
N HIS A 181 1.07 -2.83 7.16
CA HIS A 181 0.12 -3.47 8.07
C HIS A 181 -1.26 -3.76 7.46
N GLY A 182 -1.47 -3.40 6.18
CA GLY A 182 -2.66 -3.72 5.40
C GLY A 182 -3.88 -2.85 5.75
N ASP A 183 -3.61 -1.64 6.23
CA ASP A 183 -4.59 -0.73 6.80
C ASP A 183 -5.52 -0.17 5.73
N MET A 184 -4.97 0.09 4.55
CA MET A 184 -5.68 0.61 3.39
C MET A 184 -6.92 -0.22 3.02
N ARG A 185 -6.82 -1.56 3.06
CA ARG A 185 -7.95 -2.46 2.74
C ARG A 185 -9.09 -2.33 3.75
N ILE A 186 -8.75 -2.23 5.03
CA ILE A 186 -9.74 -2.01 6.10
C ILE A 186 -10.39 -0.64 5.90
N ASN A 187 -9.59 0.38 5.59
CA ASN A 187 -10.05 1.74 5.35
C ASN A 187 -11.03 1.81 4.17
N ILE A 188 -10.73 1.17 3.03
CA ILE A 188 -11.66 1.12 1.88
C ILE A 188 -12.97 0.41 2.22
N ARG A 189 -12.93 -0.69 2.98
CA ARG A 189 -14.14 -1.41 3.41
C ARG A 189 -14.97 -0.57 4.38
N LEU A 190 -14.32 0.12 5.32
CA LEU A 190 -14.96 1.07 6.21
C LEU A 190 -15.70 2.14 5.41
N ILE A 191 -15.05 2.78 4.43
CA ILE A 191 -15.69 3.80 3.56
C ILE A 191 -16.96 3.24 2.91
N GLY A 192 -16.87 2.03 2.35
CA GLY A 192 -18.01 1.39 1.68
C GLY A 192 -19.18 1.13 2.62
N VAL A 193 -18.91 0.48 3.75
CA VAL A 193 -19.91 0.15 4.79
C VAL A 193 -20.61 1.41 5.31
N LEU A 194 -19.83 2.45 5.60
CA LEU A 194 -20.34 3.70 6.13
C LEU A 194 -21.16 4.47 5.11
N HIS A 195 -20.74 4.44 3.84
CA HIS A 195 -21.51 5.03 2.76
C HIS A 195 -22.89 4.37 2.66
N GLY A 196 -22.99 3.05 2.76
CA GLY A 196 -24.27 2.34 2.77
C GLY A 196 -25.22 2.82 3.85
N ILE A 197 -24.72 3.03 5.07
CA ILE A 197 -25.51 3.59 6.17
C ILE A 197 -25.91 5.05 5.88
N MET A 198 -24.98 5.85 5.35
CA MET A 198 -25.17 7.26 5.04
C MET A 198 -26.19 7.51 3.91
N VAL A 199 -26.34 6.57 2.97
CA VAL A 199 -27.30 6.69 1.84
C VAL A 199 -28.72 7.02 2.35
N LEU A 200 -29.14 6.46 3.47
CA LEU A 200 -30.46 6.73 4.04
C LEU A 200 -30.62 8.18 4.49
N GLY A 201 -29.59 8.77 5.10
CA GLY A 201 -29.57 10.19 5.45
C GLY A 201 -29.57 11.09 4.22
N ILE A 202 -28.84 10.70 3.17
CA ILE A 202 -28.82 11.42 1.88
C ILE A 202 -30.21 11.42 1.24
N ILE A 203 -30.90 10.28 1.23
CA ILE A 203 -32.28 10.17 0.75
C ILE A 203 -33.19 11.09 1.57
N GLY A 204 -33.08 11.07 2.90
CA GLY A 204 -33.82 11.97 3.79
C GLY A 204 -33.61 13.45 3.45
N TYR A 205 -32.35 13.87 3.24
CA TYR A 205 -32.00 15.23 2.83
C TYR A 205 -32.66 15.63 1.51
N TYR A 206 -32.61 14.78 0.48
CA TYR A 206 -33.24 15.07 -0.81
C TYR A 206 -34.77 15.12 -0.71
N LEU A 207 -35.39 14.24 0.10
CA LEU A 207 -36.83 14.28 0.36
C LEU A 207 -37.24 15.59 1.04
N LEU A 208 -36.45 16.12 1.97
CA LEU A 208 -36.70 17.42 2.59
C LEU A 208 -36.61 18.57 1.59
N ARG A 209 -35.57 18.57 0.76
CA ARG A 209 -35.35 19.63 -0.23
C ARG A 209 -36.43 19.63 -1.33
N GLY A 210 -36.87 18.45 -1.75
CA GLY A 210 -37.99 18.27 -2.70
C GLY A 210 -39.36 18.60 -2.09
N GLY A 211 -39.62 18.19 -0.85
CA GLY A 211 -40.86 18.50 -0.13
C GLY A 211 -41.04 19.99 0.17
N ALA A 212 -39.94 20.71 0.44
CA ALA A 212 -39.97 22.15 0.73
C ALA A 212 -40.43 23.03 -0.45
N HIS A 213 -40.32 22.55 -1.69
CA HIS A 213 -40.77 23.27 -2.90
C HIS A 213 -42.26 23.02 -3.23
N SER A 214 -42.90 22.04 -2.58
CA SER A 214 -44.29 21.64 -2.83
C SER A 214 -45.21 22.03 -1.66
N ARG A 215 -45.24 23.32 -1.29
CA ARG A 215 -46.06 23.85 -0.17
C ARG A 215 -47.58 23.89 -0.44
N ARG A 216 -48.08 23.28 -1.51
CA ARG A 216 -49.48 23.42 -1.96
C ARG A 216 -50.38 22.19 -1.82
N SER A 217 -49.89 21.04 -1.33
CA SER A 217 -50.75 19.85 -1.12
C SER A 217 -50.78 19.38 0.33
N LYS A 218 -51.94 18.89 0.78
CA LYS A 218 -52.19 18.37 2.13
C LYS A 218 -51.37 17.09 2.44
N ASP A 219 -50.84 16.43 1.40
CA ASP A 219 -49.94 15.26 1.49
C ASP A 219 -48.45 15.63 1.71
N SER A 220 -48.08 16.91 1.65
CA SER A 220 -46.67 17.32 1.78
C SER A 220 -46.09 17.09 3.18
N GLY A 221 -46.94 17.03 4.22
CA GLY A 221 -46.52 16.86 5.61
C GLY A 221 -45.89 15.49 5.90
N GLY A 222 -46.42 14.42 5.28
CA GLY A 222 -45.88 13.06 5.44
C GLY A 222 -44.50 12.90 4.82
N ILE A 223 -44.25 13.51 3.66
CA ILE A 223 -42.97 13.48 2.95
C ILE A 223 -41.89 14.25 3.73
N VAL A 224 -42.23 15.41 4.28
CA VAL A 224 -41.31 16.20 5.10
C VAL A 224 -40.96 15.45 6.39
N PHE A 225 -41.94 14.87 7.09
CA PHE A 225 -41.68 14.11 8.31
C PHE A 225 -40.84 12.85 8.04
N LEU A 226 -41.13 12.13 6.96
CA LEU A 226 -40.31 11.01 6.49
C LEU A 226 -38.87 11.44 6.19
N GLY A 227 -38.69 12.61 5.56
CA GLY A 227 -37.39 13.20 5.28
C GLY A 227 -36.59 13.55 6.55
N ILE A 228 -37.22 14.19 7.54
CA ILE A 228 -36.59 14.48 8.85
C ILE A 228 -36.20 13.17 9.52
N GLY A 229 -37.10 12.20 9.52
CA GLY A 229 -36.89 10.92 10.14
C GLY A 229 -35.73 10.13 9.52
N LEU A 230 -35.65 10.05 8.19
CA LEU A 230 -34.52 9.45 7.48
C LEU A 230 -33.20 10.20 7.71
N MET A 231 -33.25 11.53 7.90
CA MET A 231 -32.08 12.33 8.25
C MET A 231 -31.58 11.99 9.68
N VAL A 232 -32.48 11.85 10.65
CA VAL A 232 -32.15 11.41 12.02
C VAL A 232 -31.58 9.99 12.00
N VAL A 233 -32.22 9.08 11.27
CA VAL A 233 -31.72 7.71 11.06
C VAL A 233 -30.32 7.71 10.45
N GLY A 234 -30.09 8.54 9.42
CA GLY A 234 -28.79 8.73 8.82
C GLY A 234 -27.75 9.25 9.81
N TYR A 235 -28.12 10.22 10.66
CA TYR A 235 -27.25 10.78 11.70
C TYR A 235 -26.87 9.72 12.75
N VAL A 236 -27.84 8.95 13.24
CA VAL A 236 -27.59 7.81 14.14
C VAL A 236 -26.69 6.77 13.46
N GLY A 237 -26.91 6.54 12.17
CA GLY A 237 -26.04 5.70 11.36
C GLY A 237 -24.59 6.19 11.31
N THR A 238 -24.38 7.48 11.03
CA THR A 238 -23.05 8.10 11.04
C THR A 238 -22.39 8.08 12.43
N PHE A 239 -23.17 8.21 13.49
CA PHE A 239 -22.71 8.11 14.88
C PHE A 239 -22.10 6.73 15.18
N PHE A 240 -22.83 5.65 14.91
CA PHE A 240 -22.31 4.29 15.09
C PHE A 240 -21.14 4.02 14.14
N GLY A 241 -21.22 4.54 12.93
CA GLY A 241 -20.14 4.48 11.95
C GLY A 241 -18.83 5.07 12.47
N ASN A 242 -18.88 6.28 13.04
CA ASN A 242 -17.71 6.96 13.61
C ASN A 242 -17.17 6.23 14.84
N LEU A 243 -18.04 5.63 15.66
CA LEU A 243 -17.59 4.82 16.80
C LEU A 243 -16.83 3.56 16.34
N ILE A 244 -17.30 2.91 15.26
CA ILE A 244 -16.62 1.77 14.64
C ILE A 244 -15.26 2.21 14.08
N LYS A 245 -15.20 3.33 13.34
CA LYS A 245 -13.94 3.89 12.83
C LYS A 245 -12.94 4.13 13.96
N ALA A 246 -13.36 4.86 14.99
CA ALA A 246 -12.51 5.30 16.07
C ALA A 246 -11.94 4.13 16.92
N ALA A 247 -12.73 3.07 17.12
CA ALA A 247 -12.28 1.88 17.81
C ALA A 247 -11.22 1.08 17.03
N VAL A 248 -11.25 1.12 15.70
CA VAL A 248 -10.32 0.39 14.82
C VAL A 248 -9.06 1.20 14.52
N SER A 249 -9.17 2.52 14.39
CA SER A 249 -8.07 3.38 13.91
C SER A 249 -7.05 3.72 15.00
N ARG A 250 -7.48 4.11 16.21
CA ARG A 250 -6.58 4.69 17.24
C ARG A 250 -5.38 3.83 17.64
N GLN A 251 -5.56 2.51 17.77
CA GLN A 251 -4.44 1.61 18.14
C GLN A 251 -3.41 1.48 17.00
N ARG A 252 -3.83 1.70 15.76
CA ARG A 252 -3.00 1.57 14.56
C ARG A 252 -2.15 2.81 14.36
N GLU A 253 -2.66 3.98 14.70
CA GLU A 253 -1.90 5.23 14.70
C GLU A 253 -0.64 5.15 15.58
N PHE A 254 -0.76 4.65 16.82
CA PHE A 254 0.40 4.48 17.71
C PHE A 254 1.40 3.44 17.17
N LEU A 255 0.91 2.37 16.53
CA LEU A 255 1.77 1.38 15.88
C LEU A 255 2.49 1.99 14.67
N ALA A 256 1.79 2.82 13.89
CA ALA A 256 2.34 3.51 12.73
C ALA A 256 3.40 4.53 13.14
N ASP A 257 3.18 5.29 14.19
CA ASP A 257 4.17 6.19 14.80
C ASP A 257 5.43 5.45 15.24
N ALA A 258 5.27 4.36 15.99
CA ALA A 258 6.41 3.54 16.41
C ALA A 258 7.17 2.94 15.22
N SER A 259 6.44 2.52 14.17
CA SER A 259 7.04 2.01 12.93
C SER A 259 7.79 3.10 12.17
N ALA A 260 7.26 4.32 12.14
CA ALA A 260 7.92 5.46 11.52
C ALA A 260 9.26 5.76 12.19
N VAL A 261 9.33 5.70 13.53
CA VAL A 261 10.61 5.81 14.26
C VAL A 261 11.54 4.63 13.97
N GLN A 262 11.00 3.41 13.93
CA GLN A 262 11.79 2.21 13.61
C GLN A 262 12.44 2.31 12.22
N PHE A 263 11.70 2.82 11.23
CA PHE A 263 12.22 3.03 9.89
C PHE A 263 13.24 4.16 9.90
N THR A 264 12.85 5.37 10.31
CA THR A 264 13.64 6.60 10.14
C THR A 264 14.80 6.77 11.12
N ARG A 265 14.82 6.05 12.25
CA ARG A 265 15.70 6.31 13.41
C ARG A 265 15.53 7.69 14.04
N ASN A 266 14.52 8.45 13.61
CA ASN A 266 14.39 9.85 13.96
C ASN A 266 13.02 10.09 14.61
N PRO A 267 12.89 9.95 15.94
CA PRO A 267 11.66 10.27 16.63
C PRO A 267 11.28 11.75 16.48
N ASN A 268 12.27 12.63 16.31
CA ASN A 268 12.03 14.07 16.13
C ASN A 268 11.38 14.37 14.77
N GLY A 269 11.63 13.57 13.73
CA GLY A 269 11.01 13.75 12.42
C GLY A 269 9.48 13.65 12.50
N ILE A 270 8.97 12.50 12.96
CA ILE A 270 7.51 12.31 13.11
C ILE A 270 6.91 13.20 14.20
N ALA A 271 7.57 13.36 15.36
CA ALA A 271 7.08 14.24 16.41
C ALA A 271 7.03 15.70 15.98
N GLY A 272 8.05 16.17 15.26
CA GLY A 272 8.11 17.52 14.70
C GLY A 272 7.03 17.77 13.65
N ALA A 273 6.70 16.78 12.83
CA ALA A 273 5.59 16.88 11.88
C ALA A 273 4.24 17.02 12.59
N LEU A 274 4.01 16.25 13.66
CA LEU A 274 2.81 16.35 14.49
C LEU A 274 2.73 17.72 15.20
N MET A 275 3.86 18.27 15.67
CA MET A 275 3.89 19.62 16.22
C MET A 275 3.59 20.67 15.14
N GLN A 276 4.10 20.51 13.91
CA GLN A 276 3.85 21.44 12.81
C GLN A 276 2.35 21.54 12.48
N ILE A 277 1.65 20.41 12.57
CA ILE A 277 0.18 20.35 12.46
C ILE A 277 -0.49 21.17 13.56
N THR A 278 -0.04 21.06 14.81
CA THR A 278 -0.64 21.82 15.92
C THR A 278 -0.48 23.33 15.79
N GLU A 279 0.61 23.80 15.15
CA GLU A 279 0.89 25.24 14.95
C GLU A 279 0.25 25.81 13.68
N HIS A 280 -0.13 24.96 12.72
CA HIS A 280 -0.67 25.43 11.45
C HIS A 280 -2.04 26.10 11.66
N THR A 281 -2.12 27.40 11.33
CA THR A 281 -3.31 28.24 11.55
C THR A 281 -4.50 27.84 10.67
N GLU A 282 -4.23 27.28 9.49
CA GLU A 282 -5.24 26.59 8.68
C GLU A 282 -5.32 25.14 9.15
N ARG A 283 -6.04 24.89 10.26
CA ARG A 283 -6.37 23.53 10.70
C ARG A 283 -6.92 22.76 9.51
N SER A 284 -6.42 21.54 9.26
CA SER A 284 -6.47 20.79 7.98
C SER A 284 -7.86 20.39 7.45
N TYR A 285 -8.78 21.35 7.33
CA TYR A 285 -10.00 21.21 6.56
C TYR A 285 -9.65 21.17 5.09
N LEU A 286 -9.47 19.96 4.55
CA LEU A 286 -9.44 19.76 3.11
C LEU A 286 -10.75 20.30 2.53
N ARG A 287 -10.66 21.20 1.55
CA ARG A 287 -11.82 21.87 0.95
C ARG A 287 -12.66 20.89 0.12
N ASN A 288 -12.08 19.77 -0.28
CA ASN A 288 -12.79 18.72 -1.00
C ASN A 288 -13.95 18.12 -0.16
N PRO A 289 -15.22 18.13 -0.63
CA PRO A 289 -16.36 17.57 0.10
C PRO A 289 -16.29 16.06 0.33
N LYS A 290 -15.44 15.34 -0.42
CA LYS A 290 -15.20 13.89 -0.23
C LYS A 290 -14.17 13.59 0.86
N SER A 291 -13.49 14.61 1.41
CA SER A 291 -12.51 14.44 2.50
C SER A 291 -13.12 13.78 3.73
N ALA A 292 -14.36 14.11 4.06
CA ALA A 292 -15.10 13.50 5.18
C ALA A 292 -15.23 11.98 5.04
N GLU A 293 -15.31 11.46 3.81
CA GLU A 293 -15.40 10.02 3.55
C GLU A 293 -14.08 9.30 3.85
N ILE A 294 -12.94 9.95 3.61
CA ILE A 294 -11.59 9.38 3.79
C ILE A 294 -10.84 9.89 5.03
N SER A 295 -11.49 10.68 5.87
CA SER A 295 -10.93 11.33 7.07
C SER A 295 -10.05 10.43 7.95
N HIS A 296 -10.41 9.16 8.13
CA HIS A 296 -9.67 8.18 8.94
C HIS A 296 -8.42 7.60 8.27
N ALA A 297 -8.19 7.93 7.00
CA ALA A 297 -6.99 7.54 6.27
C ALA A 297 -6.03 8.73 6.09
N LEU A 298 -6.48 9.95 6.44
CA LEU A 298 -5.64 11.14 6.41
C LEU A 298 -4.74 11.17 7.63
N PHE A 299 -3.54 11.69 7.48
CA PHE A 299 -2.57 11.87 8.56
C PHE A 299 -3.08 12.79 9.69
N GLU A 300 -3.91 13.79 9.35
CA GLU A 300 -4.63 14.68 10.26
C GLU A 300 -6.15 14.65 10.02
N GLU A 301 -6.92 14.61 11.12
CA GLU A 301 -8.39 14.71 11.09
C GLU A 301 -8.89 16.14 11.34
N ALA A 302 -9.72 16.64 10.44
CA ALA A 302 -10.36 17.95 10.58
C ALA A 302 -11.56 17.90 11.55
N GLY A 303 -11.36 18.26 12.83
CA GLY A 303 -12.50 18.48 13.74
C GLY A 303 -12.17 18.66 15.22
N THR A 304 -12.29 19.88 15.75
CA THR A 304 -12.24 20.17 17.19
C THR A 304 -13.62 20.57 17.72
N SER A 305 -14.32 19.64 18.35
CA SER A 305 -15.39 19.95 19.31
C SER A 305 -15.07 19.23 20.61
N ALA A 306 -15.38 19.79 21.77
CA ALA A 306 -15.08 19.17 23.08
C ALA A 306 -15.75 17.78 23.27
N LEU A 307 -16.74 17.45 22.44
CA LEU A 307 -17.38 16.12 22.35
C LEU A 307 -16.64 15.14 21.40
N SER A 308 -15.58 15.57 20.70
CA SER A 308 -14.89 14.79 19.66
C SER A 308 -13.96 13.71 20.21
N GLY A 309 -13.50 13.79 21.47
CA GLY A 309 -12.53 12.83 22.02
C GLY A 309 -12.98 11.36 21.97
N LEU A 310 -14.29 11.10 21.95
CA LEU A 310 -14.86 9.76 21.80
C LEU A 310 -14.93 9.28 20.34
N TYR A 311 -15.14 10.22 19.39
CA TYR A 311 -15.32 9.95 17.95
C TYR A 311 -14.07 10.20 17.10
N ALA A 312 -13.02 10.80 17.67
CA ALA A 312 -11.76 11.05 17.00
C ALA A 312 -11.17 9.72 16.51
N THR A 313 -10.95 9.66 15.19
CA THR A 313 -10.33 8.54 14.51
C THR A 313 -8.82 8.51 14.80
N HIS A 314 -8.22 9.67 15.06
CA HIS A 314 -6.83 9.77 15.52
C HIS A 314 -6.77 10.02 17.05
N PRO A 315 -5.80 9.43 17.76
CA PRO A 315 -5.50 9.82 19.13
C PRO A 315 -5.13 11.31 19.21
N PRO A 316 -5.35 11.98 20.36
CA PRO A 316 -4.88 13.35 20.58
C PRO A 316 -3.39 13.49 20.24
N LEU A 317 -3.04 14.55 19.52
CA LEU A 317 -1.68 14.79 19.01
C LEU A 317 -0.67 14.84 20.16
N GLU A 318 -1.02 15.44 21.29
CA GLU A 318 -0.16 15.55 22.47
C GLU A 318 0.18 14.16 23.03
N LYS A 319 -0.76 13.21 22.97
CA LYS A 319 -0.51 11.83 23.42
C LYS A 319 0.42 11.08 22.47
N ARG A 320 0.32 11.35 21.16
CA ARG A 320 1.22 10.77 20.15
C ARG A 320 2.63 11.33 20.33
N ILE A 321 2.76 12.66 20.46
CA ILE A 321 4.04 13.34 20.68
C ILE A 321 4.69 12.85 22.00
N ALA A 322 3.95 12.78 23.10
CA ALA A 322 4.48 12.29 24.38
C ALA A 322 4.90 10.80 24.33
N ALA A 323 4.22 9.98 23.53
CA ALA A 323 4.62 8.58 23.32
C ALA A 323 5.92 8.46 22.50
N LEU A 324 6.15 9.39 21.58
CA LEU A 324 7.36 9.46 20.74
C LEU A 324 8.54 10.08 21.48
N LEU A 325 8.29 11.06 22.34
CA LEU A 325 9.28 11.83 23.09
C LEU A 325 8.98 11.75 24.59
N PRO A 326 9.51 10.75 25.31
CA PRO A 326 9.23 10.51 26.74
C PRO A 326 9.63 11.65 27.70
N GLY A 327 10.35 12.67 27.22
CA GLY A 327 10.76 13.86 27.97
C GLY A 327 10.16 15.17 27.45
N TRP A 328 9.12 15.11 26.61
CA TRP A 328 8.48 16.30 26.06
C TRP A 328 7.71 17.07 27.14
N ASP A 329 8.01 18.36 27.27
CA ASP A 329 7.46 19.28 28.27
C ASP A 329 6.22 20.06 27.76
N GLY A 330 5.75 19.75 26.55
CA GLY A 330 4.70 20.51 25.87
C GLY A 330 5.21 21.68 25.03
N SER A 331 6.52 21.95 25.00
CA SER A 331 7.11 23.01 24.19
C SER A 331 7.27 22.59 22.73
N HIS A 332 7.14 23.55 21.81
CA HIS A 332 7.35 23.37 20.37
C HIS A 332 8.75 23.82 19.93
N ASP A 333 9.67 23.99 20.88
CA ASP A 333 11.02 24.50 20.61
C ASP A 333 11.86 23.56 19.73
N LEU A 334 11.51 22.27 19.69
CA LEU A 334 12.05 21.30 18.75
C LEU A 334 11.86 21.73 17.29
N ILE A 335 10.68 22.26 16.92
CA ILE A 335 10.42 22.77 15.55
C ILE A 335 11.41 23.89 15.22
N ARG A 336 11.61 24.82 16.15
CA ARG A 336 12.49 25.98 15.95
C ARG A 336 13.96 25.57 15.79
N ARG A 337 14.40 24.51 16.47
CA ARG A 337 15.75 23.96 16.34
C ARG A 337 15.94 23.23 15.00
N THR A 338 15.01 22.35 14.60
CA THR A 338 15.11 21.61 13.34
C THR A 338 15.13 22.54 12.12
N VAL A 339 14.29 23.58 12.10
CA VAL A 339 14.27 24.59 11.02
C VAL A 339 15.57 25.43 10.99
N ALA A 340 16.20 25.67 12.14
CA ALA A 340 17.47 26.39 12.22
C ALA A 340 18.66 25.53 11.77
N GLU A 341 18.66 24.24 12.11
CA GLU A 341 19.71 23.27 11.76
C GLU A 341 19.69 22.92 10.25
N GLU A 342 18.53 22.79 9.62
CA GLU A 342 18.46 22.55 8.16
C GLU A 342 19.01 23.74 7.35
N LYS A 343 18.69 24.98 7.74
CA LYS A 343 19.23 26.19 7.10
C LYS A 343 20.76 26.28 7.21
N GLN A 344 21.34 25.75 8.27
CA GLN A 344 22.81 25.66 8.40
C GLN A 344 23.39 24.49 7.62
N THR A 345 22.74 23.32 7.63
CA THR A 345 23.24 22.10 7.00
C THR A 345 23.23 22.17 5.47
N GLU A 346 22.23 22.83 4.86
CA GLU A 346 22.22 23.14 3.41
C GLU A 346 23.37 24.08 3.00
N SER A 347 23.95 24.84 3.94
CA SER A 347 25.02 25.79 3.65
C SER A 347 26.45 25.29 3.91
N VAL A 348 26.64 24.20 4.68
CA VAL A 348 27.96 23.80 5.20
C VAL A 348 28.40 22.37 4.82
N ALA A 349 27.49 21.43 4.53
CA ALA A 349 27.91 20.04 4.31
C ALA A 349 28.60 19.85 2.95
N THR A 350 29.93 19.70 2.95
CA THR A 350 30.67 19.32 1.74
C THR A 350 30.49 17.83 1.48
N GLU A 351 30.14 17.47 0.24
CA GLU A 351 29.87 16.10 -0.21
C GLU A 351 30.98 15.08 0.16
N LYS A 352 32.20 15.57 0.37
CA LYS A 352 33.40 14.81 0.72
C LYS A 352 33.38 14.23 2.14
N GLU A 353 32.89 14.97 3.14
CA GLU A 353 32.83 14.49 4.54
C GLU A 353 31.74 13.43 4.73
N ARG A 354 30.61 13.59 4.03
CA ARG A 354 29.52 12.61 3.98
C ARG A 354 29.98 11.29 3.36
N ARG A 355 30.75 11.36 2.27
CA ARG A 355 31.39 10.20 1.61
C ARG A 355 32.38 9.46 2.51
N GLN A 356 33.14 10.17 3.36
CA GLN A 356 34.17 9.57 4.22
C GLN A 356 33.59 8.79 5.42
N LYS A 357 32.48 9.28 6.00
CA LYS A 357 31.72 8.57 7.04
C LYS A 357 31.01 7.32 6.47
N LEU A 358 30.53 7.40 5.23
CA LEU A 358 29.96 6.25 4.51
C LEU A 358 31.03 5.21 4.13
N SER A 359 32.21 5.63 3.66
CA SER A 359 33.26 4.68 3.23
C SER A 359 33.76 3.81 4.38
N SER A 360 33.81 4.34 5.61
CA SER A 360 34.16 3.55 6.80
C SER A 360 33.14 2.47 7.17
N ILE A 361 31.87 2.66 6.80
CA ILE A 361 30.81 1.66 6.98
C ILE A 361 30.91 0.59 5.87
N LEU A 362 31.20 1.01 4.62
CA LEU A 362 31.36 0.13 3.47
C LEU A 362 32.56 -0.84 3.58
N THR A 363 33.68 -0.43 4.15
CA THR A 363 34.86 -1.31 4.34
C THR A 363 34.69 -2.34 5.47
N GLY A 364 33.65 -2.21 6.30
CA GLY A 364 33.34 -3.16 7.37
C GLY A 364 32.31 -4.25 7.00
N ALA A 365 31.69 -4.16 5.82
CA ALA A 365 30.57 -5.01 5.40
C ALA A 365 30.97 -6.14 4.43
N THR A 366 32.22 -6.62 4.50
CA THR A 366 32.64 -7.84 3.79
C THR A 366 32.91 -8.94 4.80
N SER A 367 32.04 -9.95 4.77
CA SER A 367 32.00 -11.13 5.62
C SER A 367 31.67 -10.87 7.09
N VAL A 368 30.49 -11.31 7.53
CA VAL A 368 30.23 -12.06 8.78
C VAL A 368 28.72 -12.35 8.90
N LEU A 369 28.43 -13.63 9.17
CA LEU A 369 27.19 -14.26 9.66
C LEU A 369 25.96 -13.36 9.86
N LEU A 370 24.77 -13.81 9.41
CA LEU A 370 23.55 -13.89 10.25
C LEU A 370 22.37 -14.52 9.48
N THR A 371 22.15 -15.82 9.70
CA THR A 371 20.90 -16.49 9.29
C THR A 371 19.70 -15.89 10.04
N ASP A 372 19.86 -15.45 11.29
CA ASP A 372 18.77 -14.93 12.13
C ASP A 372 18.36 -13.48 11.83
N SER A 373 19.25 -12.62 11.30
CA SER A 373 18.90 -11.23 10.95
C SER A 373 17.97 -11.19 9.73
N ILE A 374 18.28 -11.96 8.68
CA ILE A 374 17.48 -12.08 7.46
C ILE A 374 16.08 -12.63 7.78
N LEU A 375 16.02 -13.61 8.70
CA LEU A 375 14.76 -14.26 9.12
C LEU A 375 13.84 -13.34 9.93
N GLY A 376 14.39 -12.37 10.65
CA GLY A 376 13.65 -11.38 11.44
C GLY A 376 13.21 -10.14 10.65
N GLN A 377 13.77 -9.93 9.45
CA GLN A 377 13.53 -8.77 8.59
C GLN A 377 12.35 -8.96 7.61
N VAL A 378 11.94 -10.20 7.34
CA VAL A 378 10.79 -10.49 6.44
C VAL A 378 9.50 -9.94 7.05
N GLY A 379 8.89 -8.94 6.41
CA GLY A 379 7.69 -8.28 6.93
C GLY A 379 7.92 -7.28 8.07
N ASN A 380 9.17 -7.11 8.51
CA ASN A 380 9.54 -6.18 9.57
C ASN A 380 10.85 -5.46 9.21
N PRO A 381 10.78 -4.37 8.43
CA PRO A 381 11.99 -3.65 8.02
C PRO A 381 12.78 -3.20 9.25
N GLY A 382 14.02 -3.67 9.30
CA GLY A 382 15.00 -3.24 10.28
C GLY A 382 15.56 -1.85 10.03
N VAL A 383 16.20 -1.36 11.06
CA VAL A 383 16.75 0.00 11.17
C VAL A 383 17.88 0.23 10.14
N GLN A 384 18.55 -0.82 9.66
CA GLN A 384 19.70 -0.81 8.73
C GLN A 384 19.34 -0.63 7.25
N HIS A 385 18.06 -0.82 6.88
CA HIS A 385 17.68 -0.81 5.45
C HIS A 385 17.57 0.60 4.85
N LEU A 386 17.34 1.65 5.63
CA LEU A 386 17.32 3.02 5.10
C LEU A 386 18.72 3.50 4.71
N ASP A 387 19.71 3.32 5.60
CA ASP A 387 21.11 3.67 5.30
C ASP A 387 21.59 2.91 4.06
N TYR A 388 21.20 1.63 3.95
CA TYR A 388 21.48 0.81 2.78
C TYR A 388 20.78 1.30 1.51
N ALA A 389 19.51 1.71 1.58
CA ALA A 389 18.76 2.23 0.44
C ALA A 389 19.38 3.52 -0.11
N GLU A 390 19.79 4.45 0.77
CA GLU A 390 20.48 5.68 0.37
C GLU A 390 21.85 5.36 -0.27
N ALA A 391 22.62 4.44 0.33
CA ALA A 391 23.91 4.00 -0.21
C ALA A 391 23.78 3.34 -1.58
N ILE A 392 22.79 2.48 -1.78
CA ILE A 392 22.52 1.86 -3.09
C ILE A 392 22.17 2.92 -4.11
N ARG A 393 21.27 3.87 -3.78
CA ARG A 393 20.87 4.90 -4.75
C ARG A 393 22.07 5.70 -5.23
N GLN A 394 23.03 6.01 -4.35
CA GLN A 394 24.27 6.70 -4.71
C GLN A 394 25.24 5.87 -5.57
N GLN A 395 25.13 4.53 -5.56
CA GLN A 395 25.95 3.64 -6.40
C GLN A 395 25.41 3.48 -7.82
N ILE A 396 24.12 3.75 -8.04
CA ILE A 396 23.53 3.68 -9.38
C ILE A 396 24.00 4.89 -10.17
N PRO A 397 24.62 4.71 -11.36
CA PRO A 397 25.05 5.85 -12.16
C PRO A 397 23.85 6.71 -12.56
N GLN A 398 24.02 8.02 -12.54
CA GLN A 398 22.93 8.99 -12.76
C GLN A 398 22.20 8.77 -14.09
N THR A 399 22.92 8.35 -15.14
CA THR A 399 22.34 8.00 -16.46
C THR A 399 21.27 6.92 -16.38
N PHE A 400 21.47 5.90 -15.54
CA PHE A 400 20.49 4.83 -15.34
C PHE A 400 19.34 5.27 -14.43
N LEU A 401 19.63 6.09 -13.41
CA LEU A 401 18.58 6.66 -12.54
C LEU A 401 17.63 7.56 -13.33
N ASP A 402 18.16 8.51 -14.08
CA ASP A 402 17.39 9.43 -14.92
C ASP A 402 16.53 8.65 -15.92
N ALA A 403 17.10 7.60 -16.53
CA ALA A 403 16.38 6.71 -17.43
C ALA A 403 15.26 5.93 -16.72
N ALA A 404 15.49 5.44 -15.51
CA ALA A 404 14.45 4.75 -14.73
C ALA A 404 13.30 5.68 -14.31
N HIS A 405 13.56 6.99 -14.25
CA HIS A 405 12.58 8.02 -13.90
C HIS A 405 11.73 8.54 -15.05
N GLU A 406 12.00 8.13 -16.30
CA GLU A 406 11.25 8.55 -17.49
C GLU A 406 10.50 7.34 -18.12
N PRO A 407 9.20 7.44 -18.48
CA PRO A 407 8.42 6.29 -18.92
C PRO A 407 8.94 5.54 -20.17
N SER A 408 9.57 6.22 -21.13
CA SER A 408 10.16 5.58 -22.32
C SER A 408 11.51 4.93 -22.03
N ALA A 409 12.38 5.64 -21.33
CA ALA A 409 13.69 5.19 -20.91
C ALA A 409 13.61 4.11 -19.82
N ALA A 410 12.57 4.10 -18.98
CA ALA A 410 12.34 3.04 -17.98
C ALA A 410 12.11 1.68 -18.66
N ARG A 411 11.43 1.66 -19.82
CA ARG A 411 11.29 0.45 -20.64
C ARG A 411 12.63 0.03 -21.24
N ALA A 412 13.42 1.00 -21.70
CA ALA A 412 14.77 0.77 -22.19
C ALA A 412 15.70 0.19 -21.10
N VAL A 413 15.60 0.67 -19.86
CA VAL A 413 16.32 0.11 -18.70
C VAL A 413 15.97 -1.36 -18.50
N ILE A 414 14.69 -1.73 -18.56
CA ILE A 414 14.31 -3.15 -18.44
C ILE A 414 14.86 -3.98 -19.60
N TYR A 415 14.81 -3.47 -20.83
CA TYR A 415 15.39 -4.18 -21.97
C TYR A 415 16.90 -4.34 -21.84
N TYR A 416 17.60 -3.30 -21.41
CA TYR A 416 19.04 -3.34 -21.12
C TYR A 416 19.40 -4.45 -20.12
N LEU A 417 18.59 -4.63 -19.06
CA LEU A 417 18.82 -5.66 -18.04
C LEU A 417 18.62 -7.10 -18.55
N VAL A 418 17.85 -7.29 -19.61
CA VAL A 418 17.49 -8.61 -20.16
C VAL A 418 18.31 -8.97 -21.41
N ILE A 419 18.84 -7.98 -22.12
CA ILE A 419 19.66 -8.22 -23.30
C ILE A 419 20.89 -9.04 -22.95
N SER A 420 21.13 -10.08 -23.75
CA SER A 420 22.27 -10.97 -23.58
C SER A 420 23.57 -10.23 -23.83
N ARG A 421 24.60 -10.52 -23.02
CA ARG A 421 25.97 -10.07 -23.29
C ARG A 421 26.65 -10.85 -24.43
N LYS A 422 26.04 -11.92 -24.93
CA LYS A 422 26.63 -12.82 -25.95
C LYS A 422 26.14 -12.49 -27.36
N ASP A 423 27.08 -12.40 -28.30
CA ASP A 423 26.86 -11.83 -29.64
C ASP A 423 26.59 -12.84 -30.76
N PRO A 424 25.63 -13.75 -30.60
CA PRO A 424 24.65 -13.74 -31.69
C PRO A 424 23.22 -13.52 -31.20
N VAL A 425 22.96 -13.69 -29.90
CA VAL A 425 21.64 -13.46 -29.31
C VAL A 425 21.39 -11.96 -29.16
N ARG A 426 22.40 -11.22 -28.68
CA ARG A 426 22.35 -9.75 -28.51
C ARG A 426 21.91 -9.03 -29.78
N SER A 427 22.59 -9.30 -30.89
CA SER A 427 22.31 -8.66 -32.18
C SER A 427 20.88 -8.92 -32.68
N ARG A 428 20.34 -10.13 -32.44
CA ARG A 428 18.94 -10.45 -32.79
C ARG A 428 17.93 -9.76 -31.87
N GLN A 429 18.23 -9.70 -30.57
CA GLN A 429 17.42 -8.98 -29.59
C GLN A 429 17.31 -7.49 -29.94
N LEU A 430 18.42 -6.85 -30.29
CA LEU A 430 18.44 -5.45 -30.71
C LEU A 430 17.64 -5.21 -32.00
N ALA A 431 17.77 -6.08 -33.00
CA ALA A 431 17.02 -5.97 -34.25
C ALA A 431 15.50 -6.09 -34.04
N ILE A 432 15.05 -6.93 -33.10
CA ILE A 432 13.63 -7.02 -32.74
C ILE A 432 13.16 -5.70 -32.13
N LEU A 433 13.91 -5.16 -31.16
CA LEU A 433 13.53 -3.92 -30.49
C LEU A 433 13.55 -2.72 -31.44
N GLU A 434 14.46 -2.67 -32.40
CA GLU A 434 14.47 -1.61 -33.42
C GLU A 434 13.17 -1.58 -34.24
N GLY A 435 12.62 -2.75 -34.56
CA GLY A 435 11.38 -2.88 -35.33
C GLY A 435 10.08 -2.85 -34.51
N SER A 436 10.14 -3.17 -33.22
CA SER A 436 8.94 -3.37 -32.39
C SER A 436 8.84 -2.48 -31.15
N ALA A 437 9.89 -1.75 -30.77
CA ALA A 437 9.82 -0.83 -29.63
C ALA A 437 9.05 0.44 -29.99
N ASP A 438 8.40 1.03 -28.97
CA ASP A 438 7.76 2.33 -29.13
C ASP A 438 8.78 3.43 -29.46
N LEU A 439 8.28 4.51 -30.08
CA LEU A 439 9.07 5.67 -30.47
C LEU A 439 9.86 6.23 -29.27
N GLY A 440 11.17 6.43 -29.46
CA GLY A 440 12.10 6.90 -28.42
C GLY A 440 12.70 5.80 -27.54
N VAL A 441 12.03 4.66 -27.33
CA VAL A 441 12.53 3.61 -26.42
C VAL A 441 13.82 2.98 -26.92
N TYR A 442 13.93 2.74 -28.23
CA TYR A 442 15.14 2.17 -28.81
C TYR A 442 16.33 3.14 -28.77
N SER A 443 16.10 4.45 -28.97
CA SER A 443 17.17 5.45 -28.84
C SER A 443 17.66 5.59 -27.40
N GLU A 444 16.76 5.53 -26.41
CA GLU A 444 17.15 5.51 -24.99
C GLU A 444 17.96 4.23 -24.66
N LEU A 445 17.55 3.08 -25.20
CA LEU A 445 18.31 1.84 -25.04
C LEU A 445 19.71 1.96 -25.64
N GLN A 446 19.84 2.55 -26.82
CA GLN A 446 21.14 2.80 -27.44
C GLN A 446 22.00 3.71 -26.55
N ALA A 447 21.43 4.78 -25.98
CA ALA A 447 22.16 5.67 -25.08
C ALA A 447 22.71 4.92 -23.85
N LEU A 448 21.92 4.02 -23.25
CA LEU A 448 22.36 3.18 -22.13
C LEU A 448 23.48 2.21 -22.54
N LEU A 449 23.38 1.60 -23.72
CA LEU A 449 24.41 0.69 -24.24
C LEU A 449 25.71 1.42 -24.58
N THR A 450 25.61 2.67 -25.07
CA THR A 450 26.78 3.54 -25.30
C THR A 450 27.43 3.91 -23.97
N ALA A 451 26.64 4.30 -22.96
CA ALA A 451 27.19 4.61 -21.63
C ALA A 451 27.93 3.41 -21.00
N GLU A 452 27.40 2.19 -21.18
CA GLU A 452 28.09 0.96 -20.75
C GLU A 452 29.44 0.78 -21.49
N ALA A 453 29.46 1.03 -22.81
CA ALA A 453 30.69 0.96 -23.61
C ALA A 453 31.72 2.02 -23.19
N ASP A 454 31.27 3.18 -22.72
CA ASP A 454 32.11 4.27 -22.20
C ASP A 454 32.59 4.03 -20.75
N GLY A 455 32.32 2.84 -20.19
CA GLY A 455 32.80 2.42 -18.87
C GLY A 455 31.82 2.68 -17.72
N VAL A 456 30.62 3.21 -18.00
CA VAL A 456 29.55 3.37 -17.01
C VAL A 456 28.80 2.05 -16.87
N SER A 457 29.39 1.09 -16.15
CA SER A 457 28.80 -0.23 -15.96
C SER A 457 27.91 -0.31 -14.71
N LEU A 458 26.79 -1.04 -14.82
CA LEU A 458 25.90 -1.31 -13.71
C LEU A 458 26.39 -2.53 -12.90
N ASN A 459 26.54 -2.37 -11.59
CA ASN A 459 26.84 -3.48 -10.68
C ASN A 459 25.66 -4.46 -10.60
N SER A 460 25.91 -5.76 -10.42
CA SER A 460 24.89 -6.80 -10.31
C SER A 460 23.92 -6.55 -9.14
N VAL A 461 24.42 -5.99 -8.04
CA VAL A 461 23.65 -5.64 -6.83
C VAL A 461 22.67 -4.48 -7.07
N SER A 462 22.97 -3.59 -8.01
CA SER A 462 22.17 -2.39 -8.31
C SER A 462 20.98 -2.66 -9.24
N ARG A 463 20.92 -3.85 -9.86
CA ARG A 463 19.90 -4.20 -10.86
C ARG A 463 18.49 -4.21 -10.30
N LEU A 464 18.27 -4.93 -9.20
CA LEU A 464 16.95 -5.03 -8.59
C LEU A 464 16.44 -3.66 -8.07
N PRO A 465 17.23 -2.87 -7.33
CA PRO A 465 16.85 -1.50 -6.97
C PRO A 465 16.48 -0.65 -8.19
N LEU A 466 17.24 -0.74 -9.28
CA LEU A 466 16.94 0.00 -10.51
C LEU A 466 15.59 -0.40 -11.13
N VAL A 467 15.25 -1.69 -11.11
CA VAL A 467 13.93 -2.18 -11.53
C VAL A 467 12.85 -1.58 -10.62
N GLU A 468 13.05 -1.58 -9.30
CA GLU A 468 12.08 -1.05 -8.34
C GLU A 468 11.82 0.45 -8.54
N ILE A 469 12.86 1.22 -8.86
CA ILE A 469 12.78 2.64 -9.22
C ILE A 469 12.07 2.85 -10.58
N ALA A 470 12.26 1.93 -11.54
CA ALA A 470 11.59 2.01 -12.84
C ALA A 470 10.08 1.68 -12.78
N LEU A 471 9.64 0.84 -11.83
CA LEU A 471 8.27 0.32 -11.77
C LEU A 471 7.17 1.40 -11.71
N PRO A 472 7.27 2.49 -10.91
CA PRO A 472 6.30 3.59 -10.93
C PRO A 472 6.09 4.19 -12.32
N ASN A 473 7.16 4.35 -13.09
CA ASN A 473 7.08 4.94 -14.44
C ASN A 473 6.49 3.94 -15.44
N LEU A 474 6.80 2.65 -15.28
CA LEU A 474 6.15 1.59 -16.07
C LEU A 474 4.65 1.44 -15.77
N ARG A 475 4.18 1.79 -14.56
CA ARG A 475 2.74 1.81 -14.21
C ARG A 475 1.95 2.92 -14.90
N GLN A 476 2.64 3.89 -15.51
CA GLN A 476 2.01 5.02 -16.21
C GLN A 476 1.77 4.75 -17.70
N LEU A 477 2.26 3.63 -18.22
CA LEU A 477 2.07 3.27 -19.62
C LEU A 477 0.57 3.22 -19.97
N SER A 478 0.23 3.55 -21.21
CA SER A 478 -1.10 3.23 -21.73
C SER A 478 -1.28 1.72 -21.84
N ALA A 479 -2.53 1.24 -21.85
CA ALA A 479 -2.81 -0.19 -22.00
C ALA A 479 -2.20 -0.81 -23.29
N ASN A 480 -2.03 -0.01 -24.35
CA ASN A 480 -1.39 -0.45 -25.59
C ASN A 480 0.13 -0.52 -25.43
N GLN A 481 0.75 0.52 -24.87
CA GLN A 481 2.19 0.54 -24.57
C GLN A 481 2.58 -0.60 -23.62
N TYR A 482 1.75 -0.90 -22.61
CA TYR A 482 1.95 -2.02 -21.71
C TYR A 482 1.93 -3.37 -22.45
N LYS A 483 0.93 -3.59 -23.31
CA LYS A 483 0.82 -4.83 -24.10
C LYS A 483 2.04 -5.01 -25.00
N LEU A 484 2.45 -3.95 -25.70
CA LEU A 484 3.65 -3.97 -26.54
C LEU A 484 4.90 -4.28 -25.72
N PHE A 485 5.09 -3.56 -24.61
CA PHE A 485 6.21 -3.77 -23.69
C PHE A 485 6.29 -5.22 -23.19
N ARG A 486 5.15 -5.79 -22.78
CA ARG A 486 5.06 -7.18 -22.32
C ARG A 486 5.39 -8.19 -23.42
N ASN A 487 4.89 -7.96 -24.64
CA ASN A 487 5.17 -8.84 -25.78
C ASN A 487 6.66 -8.81 -26.13
N ASN A 488 7.24 -7.60 -26.25
CA ASN A 488 8.67 -7.43 -26.54
C ASN A 488 9.53 -8.10 -25.46
N PHE A 489 9.23 -7.90 -24.18
CA PHE A 489 9.95 -8.59 -23.10
C PHE A 489 9.87 -10.12 -23.25
N GLY A 490 8.68 -10.65 -23.53
CA GLY A 490 8.45 -12.07 -23.72
C GLY A 490 9.24 -12.65 -24.91
N GLU A 491 9.32 -11.92 -26.01
CA GLU A 491 10.13 -12.30 -27.17
C GLU A 491 11.62 -12.29 -26.84
N LEU A 492 12.11 -11.26 -26.13
CA LEU A 492 13.52 -11.13 -25.76
C LEU A 492 14.04 -12.33 -24.97
N ILE A 493 13.30 -12.78 -23.95
CA ILE A 493 13.69 -13.91 -23.09
C ILE A 493 13.46 -15.28 -23.74
N ALA A 494 12.67 -15.34 -24.82
CA ALA A 494 12.35 -16.60 -25.50
C ALA A 494 13.30 -16.92 -26.67
N LEU A 495 14.10 -15.94 -27.11
CA LEU A 495 14.92 -16.02 -28.34
C LEU A 495 15.97 -17.12 -28.31
N ASP A 496 16.60 -17.34 -27.17
CA ASP A 496 17.62 -18.39 -27.01
C ASP A 496 17.02 -19.76 -26.63
N LYS A 497 15.68 -19.84 -26.55
CA LYS A 497 14.90 -21.01 -26.13
C LYS A 497 15.25 -21.50 -24.72
N LYS A 498 15.92 -20.69 -23.90
CA LYS A 498 16.34 -21.01 -22.54
C LYS A 498 16.13 -19.82 -21.62
N ILE A 499 14.98 -19.79 -20.95
CA ILE A 499 14.75 -18.77 -19.92
C ILE A 499 15.71 -19.02 -18.75
N SER A 500 16.55 -18.04 -18.43
CA SER A 500 17.39 -18.08 -17.24
C SER A 500 16.58 -17.77 -15.98
N LEU A 501 17.07 -18.22 -14.82
CA LEU A 501 16.46 -17.92 -13.51
C LEU A 501 16.32 -16.42 -13.27
N MET A 502 17.30 -15.64 -13.72
CA MET A 502 17.32 -14.18 -13.64
C MET A 502 16.22 -13.55 -14.50
N GLU A 503 16.10 -13.93 -15.77
CA GLU A 503 15.05 -13.42 -16.66
C GLU A 503 13.65 -13.77 -16.13
N TRP A 504 13.49 -14.98 -15.61
CA TRP A 504 12.25 -15.41 -14.95
C TRP A 504 11.96 -14.57 -13.70
N ALA A 505 12.95 -14.31 -12.85
CA ALA A 505 12.79 -13.49 -11.65
C ALA A 505 12.38 -12.05 -11.98
N LEU A 506 13.07 -11.42 -12.93
CA LEU A 506 12.74 -10.08 -13.44
C LEU A 506 11.33 -10.05 -14.03
N GLN A 507 10.98 -11.03 -14.87
CA GLN A 507 9.63 -11.16 -15.43
C GLN A 507 8.58 -11.17 -14.31
N LYS A 508 8.81 -11.96 -13.25
CA LYS A 508 7.87 -12.06 -12.14
C LYS A 508 7.74 -10.78 -11.35
N ILE A 509 8.84 -10.14 -10.99
CA ILE A 509 8.83 -8.88 -10.23
C ILE A 509 8.09 -7.79 -11.02
N ILE A 510 8.43 -7.65 -12.30
CA ILE A 510 7.89 -6.60 -13.17
C ILE A 510 6.41 -6.84 -13.47
N PHE A 511 6.05 -7.99 -14.01
CA PHE A 511 4.69 -8.21 -14.48
C PHE A 511 3.71 -8.54 -13.36
N THR A 512 4.15 -9.05 -12.20
CA THR A 512 3.25 -9.12 -11.02
C THR A 512 2.85 -7.71 -10.58
N SER A 513 3.78 -6.77 -10.62
CA SER A 513 3.55 -5.38 -10.25
C SER A 513 2.72 -4.60 -11.28
N LEU A 514 2.94 -4.84 -12.59
CA LEU A 514 2.23 -4.16 -13.67
C LEU A 514 0.87 -4.78 -14.01
N ASP A 515 0.72 -6.11 -13.92
CA ASP A 515 -0.56 -6.78 -14.16
C ASP A 515 -1.64 -6.32 -13.19
N MET A 516 -1.27 -5.92 -11.97
CA MET A 516 -2.20 -5.36 -11.00
C MET A 516 -2.87 -4.07 -11.48
N VAL A 517 -2.17 -3.27 -12.29
CA VAL A 517 -2.65 -1.99 -12.82
C VAL A 517 -3.39 -2.19 -14.15
N PHE A 518 -2.81 -2.97 -15.06
CA PHE A 518 -3.29 -3.06 -16.45
C PHE A 518 -4.23 -4.23 -16.73
N VAL A 519 -4.17 -5.29 -15.92
CA VAL A 519 -5.02 -6.46 -16.09
C VAL A 519 -6.07 -6.44 -14.98
N LYS A 520 -7.35 -6.46 -15.34
CA LYS A 520 -8.45 -6.64 -14.38
C LYS A 520 -8.33 -8.01 -13.70
N ARG A 521 -7.51 -8.13 -12.66
CA ARG A 521 -7.45 -9.35 -11.84
C ARG A 521 -8.77 -9.49 -11.08
N LYS A 522 -9.31 -10.72 -11.07
CA LYS A 522 -10.32 -11.10 -10.08
C LYS A 522 -9.65 -10.94 -8.70
N GLY A 523 -10.26 -10.15 -7.82
CA GLY A 523 -9.64 -9.72 -6.55
C GLY A 523 -8.93 -10.84 -5.79
N ILE A 524 -7.83 -10.49 -5.12
CA ILE A 524 -6.95 -11.42 -4.40
C ILE A 524 -7.79 -12.30 -3.47
N LYS A 525 -7.91 -13.60 -3.82
CA LYS A 525 -8.58 -14.57 -2.96
C LYS A 525 -7.72 -14.74 -1.71
N LEU A 526 -8.24 -14.34 -0.55
CA LEU A 526 -7.62 -14.62 0.74
C LEU A 526 -7.28 -16.11 0.82
N GLY A 527 -5.99 -16.41 0.97
CA GLY A 527 -5.48 -17.76 1.04
C GLY A 527 -6.10 -18.56 2.20
N ARG A 528 -6.51 -19.79 1.89
CA ARG A 528 -7.11 -20.74 2.85
C ARG A 528 -6.33 -22.03 2.95
N LYS A 529 -5.35 -22.24 2.07
CA LYS A 529 -4.54 -23.47 2.01
C LYS A 529 -3.52 -23.49 3.14
N GLU A 530 -3.13 -24.71 3.49
CA GLU A 530 -2.13 -24.98 4.52
C GLU A 530 -0.85 -25.54 3.89
N LEU A 531 0.32 -25.25 4.48
CA LEU A 531 1.63 -25.72 4.00
C LEU A 531 1.65 -27.22 3.68
N LYS A 532 1.09 -28.05 4.59
CA LYS A 532 1.02 -29.50 4.41
C LYS A 532 0.28 -29.93 3.14
N LYS A 533 -0.70 -29.15 2.67
CA LYS A 533 -1.45 -29.43 1.44
C LYS A 533 -0.74 -28.96 0.17
N CYS A 534 0.28 -28.12 0.31
CA CYS A 534 1.06 -27.56 -0.79
C CYS A 534 2.48 -28.18 -0.85
N SER A 535 2.70 -29.35 -0.23
CA SER A 535 4.01 -29.98 -0.10
C SER A 535 4.73 -30.18 -1.43
N ASN A 536 4.03 -30.59 -2.49
CA ASN A 536 4.61 -30.77 -3.83
C ASN A 536 5.09 -29.44 -4.43
N SER A 537 4.32 -28.37 -4.27
CA SER A 537 4.66 -27.03 -4.75
C SER A 537 5.82 -26.43 -3.98
N ILE A 538 5.88 -26.67 -2.66
CA ILE A 538 7.02 -26.30 -1.81
C ILE A 538 8.27 -27.07 -2.20
N ARG A 539 8.16 -28.39 -2.40
CA ARG A 539 9.25 -29.26 -2.84
C ARG A 539 9.88 -28.76 -4.15
N LEU A 540 9.06 -28.41 -5.13
CA LEU A 540 9.54 -27.86 -6.40
C LEU A 540 10.29 -26.54 -6.20
N LEU A 541 9.70 -25.62 -5.44
CA LEU A 541 10.30 -24.31 -5.17
C LEU A 541 11.66 -24.44 -4.47
N LEU A 542 11.74 -25.23 -3.40
CA LEU A 542 12.98 -25.43 -2.65
C LEU A 542 14.04 -26.15 -3.46
N SER A 543 13.66 -27.09 -4.34
CA SER A 543 14.60 -27.74 -5.25
C SER A 543 15.25 -26.73 -6.20
N ILE A 544 14.47 -25.78 -6.73
CA ILE A 544 15.00 -24.73 -7.62
C ILE A 544 15.97 -23.80 -6.90
N LEU A 545 15.65 -23.42 -5.65
CA LEU A 545 16.54 -22.59 -4.85
C LEU A 545 17.86 -23.32 -4.55
N ALA A 546 17.80 -24.59 -4.15
CA ALA A 546 18.99 -25.38 -3.88
C ALA A 546 19.88 -25.53 -5.13
N HIS A 547 19.28 -25.69 -6.31
CA HIS A 547 20.00 -25.76 -7.59
C HIS A 547 20.44 -24.40 -8.17
N SER A 548 20.03 -23.28 -7.56
CA SER A 548 20.21 -21.96 -8.16
C SER A 548 21.67 -21.49 -8.16
N ASN A 549 22.43 -21.84 -7.12
CA ASN A 549 23.83 -21.48 -6.98
C ASN A 549 24.59 -22.59 -6.21
N PRO A 550 25.77 -23.03 -6.66
CA PRO A 550 26.61 -23.95 -5.89
C PRO A 550 27.14 -23.26 -4.63
N GLN A 551 26.81 -23.81 -3.46
CA GLN A 551 27.22 -23.28 -2.17
C GLN A 551 28.54 -23.89 -1.70
N GLN A 552 29.38 -23.09 -1.04
CA GLN A 552 30.69 -23.57 -0.60
C GLN A 552 30.55 -24.53 0.59
N GLY A 553 31.01 -25.78 0.41
CA GLY A 553 31.07 -26.77 1.48
C GLY A 553 29.73 -27.44 1.84
N ILE A 554 28.67 -27.20 1.06
CA ILE A 554 27.33 -27.76 1.28
C ILE A 554 26.83 -28.39 -0.02
N SER A 555 26.32 -29.62 0.05
CA SER A 555 25.70 -30.27 -1.12
C SER A 555 24.29 -29.72 -1.36
N VAL A 556 23.81 -29.82 -2.61
CA VAL A 556 22.47 -29.36 -2.99
C VAL A 556 21.39 -30.07 -2.16
N GLU A 557 21.58 -31.35 -1.88
CA GLU A 557 20.69 -32.16 -1.03
C GLU A 557 20.67 -31.63 0.42
N GLN A 558 21.84 -31.26 0.96
CA GLN A 558 21.94 -30.72 2.32
C GLN A 558 21.23 -29.37 2.45
N ALA A 559 21.40 -28.47 1.48
CA ALA A 559 20.69 -27.18 1.46
C ALA A 559 19.16 -27.39 1.41
N PHE A 560 18.70 -28.35 0.60
CA PHE A 560 17.29 -28.73 0.52
C PHE A 560 16.76 -29.36 1.83
N GLU A 561 17.54 -30.22 2.48
CA GLU A 561 17.20 -30.83 3.77
C GLU A 561 17.06 -29.78 4.89
N ILE A 562 17.98 -28.82 4.95
CA ILE A 562 17.92 -27.68 5.90
C ILE A 562 16.60 -26.92 5.74
N ALA A 563 16.19 -26.64 4.50
CA ALA A 563 14.96 -25.91 4.21
C ALA A 563 13.70 -26.71 4.56
N THR A 564 13.65 -27.99 4.18
CA THR A 564 12.49 -28.86 4.43
C THR A 564 12.29 -29.22 5.89
N ALA A 565 13.38 -29.39 6.66
CA ALA A 565 13.34 -29.62 8.09
C ALA A 565 12.62 -28.49 8.84
N ARG A 566 12.75 -27.23 8.38
CA ARG A 566 12.05 -26.09 8.98
C ARG A 566 10.54 -26.08 8.77
N LEU A 567 10.06 -26.79 7.75
CA LEU A 567 8.63 -26.86 7.43
C LEU A 567 7.97 -28.14 7.93
N ASP A 568 8.73 -29.06 8.54
CA ASP A 568 8.26 -30.39 8.92
C ASP A 568 7.65 -31.14 7.72
N ILE A 569 8.32 -31.05 6.56
CA ILE A 569 7.90 -31.70 5.30
C ILE A 569 8.92 -32.77 4.94
N ALA A 570 8.50 -34.04 4.92
CA ALA A 570 9.29 -35.13 4.37
C ALA A 570 9.21 -35.11 2.84
N ALA A 571 10.26 -34.64 2.17
CA ALA A 571 10.38 -34.63 0.72
C ALA A 571 11.83 -34.90 0.30
N SER A 572 12.03 -35.39 -0.93
CA SER A 572 13.35 -35.52 -1.56
C SER A 572 13.53 -34.45 -2.63
N ILE A 573 14.77 -34.08 -2.92
CA ILE A 573 15.06 -33.09 -3.97
C ILE A 573 14.58 -33.58 -5.35
N ILE A 574 14.22 -32.63 -6.22
CA ILE A 574 13.87 -32.90 -7.62
C ILE A 574 15.12 -32.64 -8.49
N PRO A 575 15.50 -33.57 -9.40
CA PRO A 575 16.58 -33.35 -10.36
C PRO A 575 16.29 -32.17 -11.29
N ILE A 576 17.30 -31.33 -11.57
CA ILE A 576 17.14 -30.08 -12.32
C ILE A 576 16.58 -30.31 -13.73
N GLU A 577 16.87 -31.44 -14.35
CA GLU A 577 16.42 -31.80 -15.71
C GLU A 577 14.91 -32.03 -15.79
N SER A 578 14.27 -32.31 -14.65
CA SER A 578 12.83 -32.55 -14.54
C SER A 578 12.03 -31.30 -14.15
N ILE A 579 12.71 -30.17 -13.95
CA ILE A 579 12.09 -28.91 -13.52
C ILE A 579 11.73 -28.08 -14.75
N ASP A 580 10.44 -27.78 -14.88
CA ASP A 580 9.89 -26.85 -15.88
C ASP A 580 9.45 -25.54 -15.20
N TYR A 581 9.81 -24.39 -15.80
CA TYR A 581 9.35 -23.08 -15.35
C TYR A 581 7.82 -22.93 -15.37
N LYS A 582 7.12 -23.66 -16.25
CA LYS A 582 5.65 -23.72 -16.21
C LYS A 582 5.15 -24.38 -14.92
N ALA A 583 5.83 -25.44 -14.46
CA ALA A 583 5.51 -26.08 -13.19
C ALA A 583 5.81 -25.17 -12.01
N LEU A 584 6.93 -24.42 -12.04
CA LEU A 584 7.25 -23.41 -11.03
C LEU A 584 6.17 -22.32 -10.94
N ASN A 585 5.70 -21.81 -12.09
CA ASN A 585 4.63 -20.82 -12.13
C ASN A 585 3.34 -21.34 -11.48
N ASN A 586 2.93 -22.57 -11.81
CA ASN A 586 1.75 -23.20 -11.21
C ASN A 586 1.93 -23.44 -9.71
N ALA A 587 3.13 -23.83 -9.28
CA ALA A 587 3.45 -24.02 -7.87
C ALA A 587 3.34 -22.69 -7.10
N LEU A 588 3.88 -21.60 -7.64
CA LEU A 588 3.76 -20.28 -7.00
C LEU A 588 2.31 -19.79 -6.95
N ASP A 589 1.53 -19.97 -8.03
CA ASP A 589 0.11 -19.61 -8.05
C ASP A 589 -0.67 -20.37 -6.95
N GLU A 590 -0.30 -21.62 -6.67
CA GLU A 590 -0.84 -22.37 -5.55
C GLU A 590 -0.39 -21.79 -4.19
N LEU A 591 0.89 -21.43 -4.06
CA LEU A 591 1.46 -20.89 -2.82
C LEU A 591 0.92 -19.49 -2.46
N VAL A 592 0.45 -18.70 -3.44
CA VAL A 592 -0.29 -17.45 -3.18
C VAL A 592 -1.51 -17.70 -2.28
N LEU A 593 -2.15 -18.87 -2.40
CA LEU A 593 -3.35 -19.26 -1.67
C LEU A 593 -3.08 -19.77 -0.24
N LEU A 594 -1.84 -19.71 0.24
CA LEU A 594 -1.49 -20.03 1.63
C LEU A 594 -2.11 -19.02 2.61
N LYS A 595 -2.45 -19.51 3.82
CA LYS A 595 -2.84 -18.66 4.94
C LYS A 595 -1.73 -17.62 5.24
N PRO A 596 -2.05 -16.36 5.58
CA PRO A 596 -1.05 -15.31 5.81
C PRO A 596 0.07 -15.70 6.78
N LEU A 597 -0.26 -16.30 7.93
CA LEU A 597 0.73 -16.71 8.95
C LEU A 597 1.64 -17.87 8.51
N GLN A 598 1.37 -18.51 7.37
CA GLN A 598 2.20 -19.59 6.84
C GLN A 598 3.16 -19.15 5.74
N LYS A 599 2.90 -18.00 5.10
CA LYS A 599 3.83 -17.37 4.16
C LYS A 599 5.19 -17.05 4.78
N PRO A 600 5.31 -16.53 6.03
CA PRO A 600 6.62 -16.29 6.62
C PRO A 600 7.38 -17.59 6.87
N ALA A 601 6.72 -18.67 7.31
CA ALA A 601 7.38 -19.96 7.48
C ALA A 601 7.99 -20.46 6.15
N LEU A 602 7.25 -20.33 5.04
CA LEU A 602 7.77 -20.65 3.70
C LEU A 602 8.98 -19.80 3.32
N LEU A 603 8.90 -18.47 3.48
CA LEU A 603 10.02 -17.57 3.16
C LEU A 603 11.24 -17.82 4.06
N LYS A 604 11.02 -18.14 5.34
CA LYS A 604 12.08 -18.53 6.28
C LYS A 604 12.77 -19.84 5.88
N ALA A 605 12.03 -20.77 5.28
CA ALA A 605 12.61 -21.98 4.73
C ALA A 605 13.39 -21.70 3.42
N CYS A 606 12.86 -20.83 2.56
CA CYS A 606 13.56 -20.40 1.35
C CYS A 606 14.87 -19.66 1.68
N ALA A 607 14.83 -18.74 2.65
CA ALA A 607 16.01 -18.04 3.14
C ALA A 607 17.04 -19.02 3.73
N ALA A 608 16.60 -19.98 4.54
CA ALA A 608 17.50 -21.00 5.09
C ALA A 608 18.15 -21.88 4.01
N CYS A 609 17.47 -22.09 2.87
CA CYS A 609 18.01 -22.81 1.72
C CYS A 609 19.18 -22.05 1.08
N ILE A 610 18.98 -20.76 0.79
CA ILE A 610 19.99 -19.95 0.09
C ILE A 610 21.13 -19.50 1.01
N THR A 611 20.90 -19.40 2.32
CA THR A 611 21.94 -18.96 3.28
C THR A 611 22.60 -20.12 4.01
N ALA A 612 22.56 -21.34 3.47
CA ALA A 612 23.09 -22.49 4.19
C ALA A 612 24.62 -22.40 4.35
N ASP A 613 25.35 -21.85 3.36
CA ASP A 613 26.79 -21.55 3.44
C ASP A 613 27.12 -20.21 4.11
N LYS A 614 26.09 -19.48 4.57
CA LYS A 614 26.17 -18.16 5.21
C LYS A 614 26.62 -17.03 4.28
N GLU A 615 26.66 -17.25 2.98
CA GLU A 615 26.82 -16.20 1.98
C GLU A 615 25.50 -16.05 1.20
N VAL A 616 25.28 -14.88 0.60
CA VAL A 616 24.12 -14.65 -0.27
C VAL A 616 24.59 -13.96 -1.53
N VAL A 617 24.40 -14.62 -2.67
CA VAL A 617 24.76 -14.08 -3.98
C VAL A 617 23.58 -13.29 -4.57
N ALA A 618 23.86 -12.32 -5.43
CA ALA A 618 22.84 -11.45 -6.05
C ALA A 618 21.67 -12.23 -6.69
N ILE A 619 21.93 -13.38 -7.33
CA ILE A 619 20.90 -14.20 -7.96
C ILE A 619 19.94 -14.84 -6.96
N GLU A 620 20.43 -15.23 -5.77
CA GLU A 620 19.61 -15.81 -4.70
C GLU A 620 18.71 -14.74 -4.08
N ALA A 621 19.25 -13.53 -3.89
CA ALA A 621 18.47 -12.37 -3.44
C ALA A 621 17.37 -11.98 -4.45
N GLU A 622 17.68 -11.98 -5.74
CA GLU A 622 16.71 -11.73 -6.83
C GLU A 622 15.59 -12.79 -6.85
N LEU A 623 15.94 -14.07 -6.73
CA LEU A 623 14.97 -15.17 -6.66
C LEU A 623 14.07 -15.06 -5.43
N MET A 624 14.65 -14.81 -4.26
CA MET A 624 13.90 -14.59 -3.03
C MET A 624 12.93 -13.42 -3.17
N ARG A 625 13.37 -12.31 -3.76
CA ARG A 625 12.52 -11.15 -4.03
C ARG A 625 11.38 -11.49 -4.99
N ALA A 626 11.66 -12.22 -6.07
CA ALA A 626 10.66 -12.65 -7.03
C ALA A 626 9.60 -13.57 -6.41
N ILE A 627 10.03 -14.50 -5.56
CA ILE A 627 9.13 -15.37 -4.79
C ILE A 627 8.26 -14.55 -3.86
N ALA A 628 8.86 -13.67 -3.06
CA ALA A 628 8.16 -12.80 -2.12
C ALA A 628 7.12 -11.91 -2.83
N ALA A 629 7.52 -11.26 -3.93
CA ALA A 629 6.63 -10.45 -4.76
C ALA A 629 5.46 -11.27 -5.32
N THR A 630 5.70 -12.49 -5.78
CA THR A 630 4.65 -13.36 -6.34
C THR A 630 3.63 -13.79 -5.29
N ILE A 631 4.06 -14.01 -4.04
CA ILE A 631 3.16 -14.39 -2.94
C ILE A 631 2.58 -13.19 -2.18
N ASP A 632 2.70 -11.97 -2.71
CA ASP A 632 2.26 -10.70 -2.10
C ASP A 632 2.85 -10.47 -0.70
N CYS A 633 4.15 -10.74 -0.55
CA CYS A 633 4.89 -10.51 0.69
C CYS A 633 5.96 -9.42 0.49
N PRO A 634 5.95 -8.35 1.32
CA PRO A 634 7.08 -7.43 1.35
C PRO A 634 8.31 -8.14 1.91
N MET A 635 9.43 -7.95 1.26
CA MET A 635 10.72 -8.51 1.68
C MET A 635 11.78 -7.43 1.54
N PRO A 636 12.20 -6.77 2.64
CA PRO A 636 13.28 -5.81 2.61
C PRO A 636 14.53 -6.38 1.92
N PRO A 637 15.41 -5.52 1.38
CA PRO A 637 16.68 -5.96 0.84
C PRO A 637 17.42 -6.78 1.88
N ILE A 638 18.07 -7.87 1.47
CA ILE A 638 18.93 -8.65 2.34
C ILE A 638 20.17 -7.80 2.61
N VAL A 639 20.22 -7.15 3.77
CA VAL A 639 21.34 -6.33 4.21
C VAL A 639 22.26 -7.21 5.05
N ALA A 640 23.49 -7.37 4.57
CA ALA A 640 24.55 -8.11 5.25
C ALA A 640 25.25 -7.24 6.31
#